data_AF-A0A3N5ISM2-F1
#
_entry.id   AF-A0A3N5ISM2-F1
#
_cell.length_a   1.000
_cell.length_b   1.000
_cell.length_c   1.000
_cell.angle_alpha   90.00
_cell.angle_beta   90.00
_cell.angle_gamma   90.00
#
_symmetry.space_group_name_H-M   'P 1'
#
loop_
_entity.id
_entity.type
_entity.pdbx_description
1 polymer ?
#
loop_
_entity_poly.entity_id
_entity_poly.type
_entity_poly.pdbx_seq_one_letter_code
_entity_poly.pdbx_strand_id
1 'polypeptide(L)'
;MAAGISLGGRRGLRGRIGPLGDPKGPARVFPRRGPKARPDMLNDVSLRILQLSGQGYGCSQVLMQLALEARGEDNPGLVRAMAGLEYGCGGGRATCGALTAACCVLALYAGRGGDASGTDRLPLMLQALSDWFE
;
A
#
# COMPACT_ATOMS: atom_id res chain seq x y z
N MET A 1 -6.43 -16.43 -53.76
CA MET A 1 -5.12 -16.31 -54.45
C MET A 1 -4.04 -16.30 -53.38
N ALA A 2 -3.19 -17.33 -53.40
CA ALA A 2 -2.01 -17.45 -52.54
C ALA A 2 -0.82 -16.73 -53.18
N ALA A 3 0.06 -16.16 -52.36
CA ALA A 3 1.49 -16.09 -52.65
C ALA A 3 2.26 -15.75 -51.37
N GLY A 4 2.86 -16.76 -50.75
CA GLY A 4 4.12 -16.56 -50.03
C GLY A 4 5.27 -16.78 -50.99
N ILE A 5 6.37 -16.04 -50.83
CA ILE A 5 7.68 -16.43 -51.38
C ILE A 5 8.75 -16.11 -50.33
N SER A 6 9.70 -17.03 -50.26
CA SER A 6 10.69 -17.28 -49.21
C SER A 6 12.11 -16.88 -49.66
N LEU A 7 13.06 -17.04 -48.73
CA LEU A 7 14.54 -17.16 -48.87
C LEU A 7 15.28 -15.81 -48.98
N GLY A 8 16.13 -15.41 -48.03
CA GLY A 8 17.40 -16.05 -47.63
C GLY A 8 18.52 -15.10 -48.13
N GLY A 9 19.40 -14.46 -47.34
CA GLY A 9 20.32 -14.98 -46.35
C GLY A 9 21.76 -14.83 -46.87
N ARG A 10 22.60 -13.97 -46.24
CA ARG A 10 24.02 -14.18 -45.84
C ARG A 10 24.90 -12.90 -45.83
N ARG A 11 25.39 -12.61 -44.62
CA ARG A 11 26.80 -12.38 -44.18
C ARG A 11 27.57 -11.09 -44.53
N GLY A 12 28.02 -10.46 -43.43
CA GLY A 12 29.36 -9.89 -43.23
C GLY A 12 29.48 -8.39 -43.52
N LEU A 13 30.17 -7.53 -42.77
CA LEU A 13 31.17 -7.67 -41.70
C LEU A 13 31.31 -6.30 -40.98
N ARG A 14 31.50 -6.35 -39.65
CA ARG A 14 32.35 -5.48 -38.82
C ARG A 14 32.06 -3.96 -38.74
N GLY A 15 31.46 -3.57 -37.61
CA GLY A 15 31.71 -2.31 -36.92
C GLY A 15 31.90 -2.60 -35.42
N ARG A 16 32.92 -2.01 -34.80
CA ARG A 16 33.56 -2.46 -33.56
C ARG A 16 32.89 -1.83 -32.32
N ILE A 17 32.45 -2.70 -31.41
CA ILE A 17 32.26 -2.60 -29.95
C ILE A 17 32.68 -1.28 -29.27
N GLY A 18 31.73 -0.62 -28.60
CA GLY A 18 31.95 0.17 -27.38
C GLY A 18 31.20 -0.50 -26.21
N PRO A 19 31.66 -0.41 -24.95
CA PRO A 19 31.05 -1.16 -23.86
C PRO A 19 29.67 -0.59 -23.57
N LEU A 20 28.63 -1.36 -23.92
CA LEU A 20 27.32 -1.20 -23.34
C LEU A 20 27.46 -1.64 -21.89
N GLY A 21 27.69 -0.69 -20.98
CA GLY A 21 27.65 -0.96 -19.55
C GLY A 21 26.31 -1.62 -19.23
N ASP A 22 26.35 -2.85 -18.76
CA ASP A 22 25.18 -3.63 -18.38
C ASP A 22 24.33 -2.83 -17.37
N PRO A 23 23.07 -2.48 -17.67
CA PRO A 23 22.15 -2.00 -16.65
C PRO A 23 21.59 -3.15 -15.81
N LYS A 24 22.14 -4.37 -15.94
CA LYS A 24 21.76 -5.56 -15.16
C LYS A 24 22.72 -5.84 -14.00
N GLY A 25 23.14 -4.80 -13.28
CA GLY A 25 23.49 -5.01 -11.88
C GLY A 25 22.21 -5.26 -11.10
N PRO A 26 22.11 -6.29 -10.23
CA PRO A 26 20.95 -6.40 -9.36
C PRO A 26 20.88 -5.10 -8.56
N ALA A 27 19.77 -4.37 -8.68
CA ALA A 27 19.44 -3.34 -7.72
C ALA A 27 19.56 -4.01 -6.35
N ARG A 28 20.54 -3.58 -5.55
CA ARG A 28 20.68 -4.07 -4.18
C ARG A 28 19.42 -3.61 -3.46
N VAL A 29 18.43 -4.49 -3.42
CA VAL A 29 17.31 -4.39 -2.51
C VAL A 29 17.94 -4.56 -1.14
N PHE A 30 18.24 -3.43 -0.49
CA PHE A 30 18.58 -3.45 0.93
C PHE A 30 17.41 -4.10 1.65
N PRO A 31 17.64 -5.07 2.55
CA PRO A 31 16.55 -5.60 3.34
C PRO A 31 15.96 -4.44 4.13
N ARG A 32 14.69 -4.09 3.85
CA ARG A 32 13.89 -3.17 4.67
C ARG A 32 13.67 -3.87 6.01
N ARG A 33 14.65 -3.75 6.90
CA ARG A 33 14.52 -4.22 8.28
C ARG A 33 13.58 -3.24 8.98
N GLY A 34 12.29 -3.49 8.84
CA GLY A 34 11.26 -2.80 9.60
C GLY A 34 11.57 -2.89 11.10
N PRO A 35 11.03 -1.96 11.91
CA PRO A 35 11.23 -1.98 13.36
C PRO A 35 10.89 -3.38 13.88
N LYS A 36 11.86 -4.03 14.56
CA LYS A 36 11.65 -5.34 15.18
C LYS A 36 10.44 -5.21 16.11
N ALA A 37 9.45 -6.08 15.92
CA ALA A 37 8.31 -6.20 16.83
C ALA A 37 8.83 -6.22 18.27
N ARG A 38 8.27 -5.34 19.12
CA ARG A 38 8.58 -5.37 20.54
C ARG A 38 8.05 -6.69 21.09
N PRO A 39 8.80 -7.41 21.95
CA PRO A 39 8.40 -8.72 22.42
C PRO A 39 7.43 -8.55 23.60
N ASP A 40 6.20 -8.11 23.31
CA ASP A 40 5.05 -8.20 24.21
C ASP A 40 3.99 -9.11 23.56
N MET A 41 3.67 -10.20 24.25
CA MET A 41 2.91 -11.35 23.73
C MET A 41 1.45 -11.04 23.36
N LEU A 42 0.95 -9.85 23.66
CA LEU A 42 -0.28 -9.24 23.12
C LEU A 42 -0.33 -7.82 23.69
N ASN A 43 0.05 -6.82 22.90
CA ASN A 43 -0.07 -5.42 23.31
C ASN A 43 -1.55 -5.03 23.44
N ASP A 44 -1.87 -3.98 24.20
CA ASP A 44 -3.21 -3.41 24.36
C ASP A 44 -3.88 -3.15 23.01
N VAL A 45 -3.12 -2.68 22.02
CA VAL A 45 -3.60 -2.46 20.65
C VAL A 45 -4.01 -3.78 19.98
N SER A 46 -3.22 -4.85 20.15
CA SER A 46 -3.54 -6.16 19.59
C SER A 46 -4.77 -6.77 20.24
N LEU A 47 -4.93 -6.63 21.57
CA LEU A 47 -6.15 -7.02 22.27
C LEU A 47 -7.36 -6.24 21.76
N ARG A 48 -7.20 -4.93 21.53
CA ARG A 48 -8.28 -4.08 21.01
C ARG A 48 -8.69 -4.47 19.59
N ILE A 49 -7.73 -4.79 18.72
CA ILE A 49 -8.00 -5.34 17.38
C ILE A 49 -8.84 -6.61 17.49
N LEU A 50 -8.43 -7.57 18.35
CA LEU A 50 -9.18 -8.82 18.54
C LEU A 50 -10.60 -8.59 19.02
N GLN A 51 -10.80 -7.67 19.98
CA GLN A 51 -12.14 -7.31 20.46
C GLN A 51 -13.03 -6.74 19.36
N LEU A 52 -12.52 -5.80 18.56
CA LEU A 52 -13.28 -5.18 17.48
C LEU A 52 -13.59 -6.20 16.37
N SER A 53 -12.62 -7.03 15.99
CA SER A 53 -12.86 -8.10 15.03
C SER A 53 -13.87 -9.13 15.55
N GLY A 54 -13.84 -9.46 16.84
CA GLY A 54 -14.83 -10.34 17.48
C GLY A 54 -16.26 -9.77 17.50
N GLN A 55 -16.41 -8.45 17.36
CA GLN A 55 -17.70 -7.77 17.19
C GLN A 55 -18.16 -7.73 15.72
N GLY A 56 -17.38 -8.27 14.79
CA GLY A 56 -17.70 -8.32 13.36
C GLY A 56 -17.20 -7.14 12.55
N TYR A 57 -16.38 -6.25 13.11
CA TYR A 57 -15.75 -5.17 12.35
C TYR A 57 -14.66 -5.72 11.42
N GLY A 58 -14.69 -5.32 10.14
CA GLY A 58 -13.64 -5.66 9.19
C GLY A 58 -12.39 -4.79 9.33
N CYS A 59 -11.34 -5.14 8.58
CA CYS A 59 -9.99 -4.57 8.76
C CYS A 59 -9.94 -3.04 8.62
N SER A 60 -10.70 -2.49 7.67
CA SER A 60 -10.78 -1.04 7.45
C SER A 60 -11.52 -0.32 8.57
N GLN A 61 -12.57 -0.93 9.11
CA GLN A 61 -13.34 -0.40 10.24
C GLN A 61 -12.51 -0.41 11.52
N VAL A 62 -11.83 -1.51 11.80
CA VAL A 62 -10.94 -1.66 12.97
C VAL A 62 -9.88 -0.56 12.98
N LEU A 63 -9.19 -0.33 11.86
CA LEU A 63 -8.15 0.70 11.78
C LEU A 63 -8.69 2.11 12.02
N MET A 64 -9.85 2.45 11.44
CA MET A 64 -10.45 3.76 11.66
C MET A 64 -10.94 3.93 13.10
N GLN A 65 -11.55 2.90 13.68
CA GLN A 65 -12.01 2.92 15.08
C GLN A 65 -10.84 3.16 16.04
N LEU A 66 -9.71 2.46 15.86
CA LEU A 66 -8.51 2.68 16.66
C LEU A 66 -7.96 4.10 16.53
N ALA A 67 -7.99 4.66 15.31
CA ALA A 67 -7.53 6.02 15.07
C ALA A 67 -8.41 7.08 15.75
N LEU A 68 -9.73 6.87 15.75
CA LEU A 68 -10.69 7.73 16.46
C LEU A 68 -10.53 7.61 17.98
N GLU A 69 -10.40 6.38 18.50
CA GLU A 69 -10.15 6.12 19.93
C GLU A 69 -8.87 6.82 20.41
N ALA A 70 -7.79 6.76 19.63
CA ALA A 70 -6.54 7.45 19.95
C ALA A 70 -6.68 8.98 19.98
N ARG A 71 -7.69 9.53 19.32
CA ARG A 71 -8.03 10.97 19.32
C ARG A 71 -9.08 11.34 20.37
N GLY A 72 -9.64 10.36 21.08
CA GLY A 72 -10.78 10.56 21.97
C GLY A 72 -12.05 10.98 21.21
N GLU A 73 -12.17 10.61 19.94
CA GLU A 73 -13.30 10.93 19.07
C GLU A 73 -14.21 9.72 18.89
N ASP A 74 -15.51 9.97 18.69
CA ASP A 74 -16.48 8.95 18.28
C ASP A 74 -17.19 9.39 17.00
N ASN A 75 -17.15 8.54 15.97
CA ASN A 75 -17.81 8.79 14.70
C ASN A 75 -18.30 7.48 14.08
N PRO A 76 -19.44 6.94 14.56
CA PRO A 76 -19.95 5.66 14.10
C PRO A 76 -20.40 5.71 12.62
N GLY A 77 -20.72 6.89 12.09
CA GLY A 77 -21.03 7.06 10.67
C GLY A 77 -19.82 6.81 9.77
N LEU A 78 -18.67 7.39 10.13
CA LEU A 78 -17.42 7.16 9.43
C LEU A 78 -16.99 5.69 9.52
N VAL A 79 -17.04 5.10 10.72
CA VAL A 79 -16.66 3.68 10.93
C VAL A 79 -17.55 2.74 10.10
N ARG A 80 -18.86 3.01 10.00
CA ARG A 80 -19.75 2.25 9.10
C ARG A 80 -19.36 2.43 7.63
N ALA A 81 -19.03 3.63 7.19
CA ALA A 81 -18.64 3.88 5.81
C ALA A 81 -17.36 3.12 5.41
N MET A 82 -16.44 2.89 6.35
CA MET A 82 -15.21 2.12 6.11
C MET A 82 -15.44 0.66 5.70
N ALA A 83 -16.62 0.09 5.97
CA ALA A 83 -16.98 -1.26 5.52
C ALA A 83 -16.91 -1.41 3.99
N GLY A 84 -17.11 -0.32 3.23
CA GLY A 84 -17.02 -0.34 1.77
C GLY A 84 -15.63 -0.67 1.22
N LEU A 85 -14.58 -0.58 2.06
CA LEU A 85 -13.20 -0.91 1.67
C LEU A 85 -12.84 -2.37 1.94
N GLU A 86 -13.70 -3.12 2.64
CA GLU A 86 -13.44 -4.51 3.00
C GLU A 86 -13.40 -5.42 1.77
N TYR A 87 -12.68 -6.54 1.90
CA TYR A 87 -12.55 -7.55 0.83
C TYR A 87 -12.14 -6.96 -0.53
N GLY A 88 -11.27 -5.94 -0.56
CA GLY A 88 -10.90 -5.27 -1.80
C GLY A 88 -12.13 -4.70 -2.51
N CYS A 89 -12.91 -3.91 -1.78
CA CYS A 89 -14.20 -3.36 -2.20
C CYS A 89 -15.21 -4.46 -2.61
N GLY A 90 -15.33 -5.51 -1.79
CA GLY A 90 -16.30 -6.61 -1.94
C GLY A 90 -15.93 -7.71 -2.96
N GLY A 91 -15.01 -7.45 -3.89
CA GLY A 91 -14.71 -8.36 -5.01
C GLY A 91 -13.36 -9.09 -4.92
N GLY A 92 -12.53 -8.80 -3.91
CA GLY A 92 -11.19 -9.35 -3.72
C GLY A 92 -10.17 -8.96 -4.80
N ARG A 93 -10.55 -8.09 -5.74
CA ARG A 93 -9.74 -7.66 -6.89
C ARG A 93 -9.21 -6.24 -6.76
N ALA A 94 -9.82 -5.42 -5.90
CA ALA A 94 -9.32 -4.07 -5.63
C ALA A 94 -8.29 -4.06 -4.50
N THR A 95 -7.78 -2.88 -4.17
CA THR A 95 -6.77 -2.66 -3.14
C THR A 95 -7.23 -3.16 -1.76
N CYS A 96 -6.32 -3.75 -0.98
CA CYS A 96 -6.60 -4.24 0.38
C CYS A 96 -7.24 -3.17 1.27
N GLY A 97 -8.32 -3.54 1.99
CA GLY A 97 -9.04 -2.64 2.90
C GLY A 97 -8.18 -2.11 4.05
N ALA A 98 -7.20 -2.88 4.51
CA ALA A 98 -6.27 -2.42 5.54
C ALA A 98 -5.35 -1.30 5.03
N LEU A 99 -4.82 -1.44 3.82
CA LEU A 99 -3.96 -0.43 3.20
C LEU A 99 -4.73 0.87 2.93
N THR A 100 -5.92 0.76 2.31
CA THR A 100 -6.73 1.95 1.99
C THR A 100 -7.22 2.65 3.26
N ALA A 101 -7.60 1.92 4.31
CA ALA A 101 -7.93 2.52 5.60
C ALA A 101 -6.73 3.18 6.29
N ALA A 102 -5.54 2.59 6.22
CA ALA A 102 -4.32 3.23 6.72
C ALA A 102 -4.02 4.55 5.98
N CYS A 103 -4.23 4.61 4.66
CA CYS A 103 -4.17 5.86 3.90
C CYS A 103 -5.20 6.89 4.39
N CYS A 104 -6.45 6.47 4.66
CA CYS A 104 -7.47 7.34 5.24
C CYS A 104 -7.06 7.86 6.63
N VAL A 105 -6.47 7.01 7.48
CA VAL A 105 -5.97 7.43 8.79
C VAL A 105 -4.83 8.43 8.66
N LEU A 106 -3.87 8.24 7.74
CA LEU A 106 -2.84 9.25 7.48
C LEU A 106 -3.46 10.58 7.06
N ALA A 107 -4.43 10.55 6.14
CA ALA A 107 -5.15 11.74 5.71
C ALA A 107 -5.99 12.38 6.84
N LEU A 108 -6.48 11.62 7.83
CA LEU A 108 -7.17 12.15 9.00
C LEU A 108 -6.27 13.05 9.86
N TYR A 109 -4.96 12.81 9.87
CA TYR A 109 -3.97 13.61 10.61
C TYR A 109 -3.29 14.68 9.76
N ALA A 110 -3.12 14.44 8.47
CA ALA A 110 -2.26 15.23 7.59
C ALA A 110 -2.98 15.87 6.40
N GLY A 111 -4.24 15.50 6.14
CA GLY A 111 -5.05 16.02 5.05
C GLY A 111 -5.66 17.39 5.35
N ARG A 112 -6.03 18.10 4.28
CA ARG A 112 -6.83 19.33 4.38
C ARG A 112 -8.28 18.98 4.65
N GLY A 113 -8.92 19.70 5.58
CA GLY A 113 -10.35 19.54 5.88
C GLY A 113 -10.87 20.65 6.80
N GLY A 114 -12.10 21.12 6.54
CA GLY A 114 -12.64 22.31 7.22
C GLY A 114 -11.71 23.52 7.06
N ASP A 115 -11.41 24.18 8.17
CA ASP A 115 -10.49 25.32 8.24
C ASP A 115 -9.01 24.89 8.40
N ALA A 116 -8.75 23.59 8.60
CA ALA A 116 -7.40 23.09 8.81
C ALA A 116 -6.62 22.98 7.49
N SER A 117 -5.44 23.59 7.48
CA SER A 117 -4.48 23.39 6.41
C SER A 117 -3.85 22.00 6.52
N GLY A 118 -3.95 21.21 5.45
CA GLY A 118 -3.22 19.95 5.35
C GLY A 118 -1.72 20.20 5.23
N THR A 119 -0.92 19.15 5.42
CA THR A 119 0.53 19.19 5.19
C THR A 119 0.87 18.76 3.77
N ASP A 120 1.82 19.45 3.15
CA ASP A 120 2.37 19.10 1.84
C ASP A 120 3.13 17.77 1.84
N ARG A 121 3.37 17.18 3.03
CA ARG A 121 4.03 15.88 3.19
C ARG A 121 3.09 14.68 3.03
N LEU A 122 1.77 14.87 3.01
CA LEU A 122 0.82 13.75 2.92
C LEU A 122 1.13 12.81 1.73
N PRO A 123 1.41 13.29 0.50
CA PRO A 123 1.77 12.40 -0.61
C PRO A 123 2.99 11.51 -0.33
N LEU A 124 4.02 12.04 0.33
CA LEU A 124 5.22 11.28 0.71
C LEU A 124 4.92 10.23 1.78
N MET A 125 4.05 10.55 2.73
CA MET A 125 3.64 9.60 3.78
C MET A 125 2.82 8.45 3.19
N LEU A 126 1.91 8.75 2.27
CA LEU A 126 1.12 7.74 1.54
C LEU A 126 2.01 6.84 0.69
N GLN A 127 2.98 7.42 -0.04
CA GLN A 127 3.93 6.64 -0.82
C GLN A 127 4.78 5.73 0.08
N ALA A 128 5.33 6.26 1.18
CA ALA A 128 6.12 5.46 2.11
C ALA A 128 5.33 4.30 2.74
N LEU A 129 4.04 4.52 3.01
CA LEU A 129 3.12 3.47 3.48
C LEU A 129 2.90 2.39 2.40
N SER A 130 2.59 2.80 1.17
CA SER A 130 2.40 1.86 0.06
C SER A 130 3.66 1.03 -0.20
N ASP A 131 4.83 1.67 -0.27
CA ASP A 131 6.10 1.00 -0.49
C ASP A 131 6.48 0.04 0.65
N TRP A 132 5.96 0.24 1.86
CA TRP A 132 6.17 -0.66 3.00
C TRP A 132 5.21 -1.85 2.99
N PHE A 133 4.02 -1.67 2.41
CA PHE A 133 2.96 -2.68 2.39
C PHE A 133 3.20 -3.76 1.33
N GLU A 134 3.91 -3.43 0.25
CA GLU A 134 4.43 -4.37 -0.76
C GLU A 134 5.59 -5.23 -0.23
#